data_AF-A0A838G256-F1
#
_entry.id   AF-A0A838G256-F1
#
_cell.length_a   1.000
_cell.length_b   1.000
_cell.length_c   1.000
_cell.angle_alpha   90.00
_cell.angle_beta   90.00
_cell.angle_gamma   90.00
#
_symmetry.space_group_name_H-M   'P 1'
#
loop_
_entity.id
_entity.type
_entity.pdbx_description
1 polymer ?
#
loop_
_entity_poly.entity_id
_entity_poly.type
_entity_poly.pdbx_seq_one_letter_code
_entity_poly.pdbx_strand_id
1 'polypeptide(L)'
;MELSFVLRGVEGRVAVAYERNLEPAALGCVPETRDFPVCTAAVQYPMRGYDALMGWVQLVRSDDNASGGEEFEIDPLAFLGDVPHPFCWIGINPTLFDVPSRSPRSDMEWTARSYLCVPDDVGNGLEVRAMLGFSWGFRINNEDIALEPPQELPASAWDEHLSVLSDRYRGWQFPRGYADLR
;
A
#
# COMPACT_ATOMS: atom_id res chain seq x y z
N MET A 1 -6.96 12.55 3.74
CA MET A 1 -6.30 12.32 5.05
C MET A 1 -4.85 12.77 4.94
N GLU A 2 -4.26 13.30 6.00
CA GLU A 2 -2.84 13.63 6.03
C GLU A 2 -2.16 12.82 7.14
N LEU A 3 -0.99 12.27 6.84
CA LEU A 3 -0.16 11.53 7.79
C LEU A 3 1.23 12.17 7.85
N SER A 4 1.80 12.25 9.04
CA SER A 4 3.15 12.81 9.24
C SER A 4 4.16 11.71 9.51
N PHE A 5 5.40 11.91 9.08
CA PHE A 5 6.53 11.06 9.41
C PHE A 5 7.80 11.88 9.61
N VAL A 6 8.82 11.26 10.21
CA VAL A 6 10.16 11.82 10.29
C VAL A 6 11.13 10.84 9.66
N LEU A 7 11.98 11.34 8.76
CA LEU A 7 13.04 10.60 8.11
C LEU A 7 14.33 11.42 8.21
N ARG A 8 15.41 10.83 8.71
CA ARG A 8 16.72 11.49 8.88
C ARG A 8 16.62 12.83 9.63
N GLY A 9 15.77 12.87 10.65
CA GLY A 9 15.52 14.06 11.47
C GLY A 9 14.72 15.17 10.79
N VAL A 10 14.18 14.92 9.60
CA VAL A 10 13.41 15.89 8.81
C VAL A 10 11.95 15.44 8.72
N GLU A 11 11.03 16.39 8.93
CA GLU A 11 9.59 16.14 8.82
C GLU A 11 9.16 15.97 7.36
N GLY A 12 8.31 14.97 7.13
CA GLY A 12 7.61 14.74 5.89
C GLY A 12 6.13 14.50 6.14
N ARG A 13 5.34 14.57 5.07
CA ARG A 13 3.91 14.26 5.12
C ARG A 13 3.47 13.45 3.91
N VAL A 14 2.40 12.69 4.10
CA VAL A 14 1.68 11.99 3.04
C VAL A 14 0.29 12.59 2.94
N ALA A 15 -0.05 13.08 1.75
CA ALA A 15 -1.41 13.49 1.42
C ALA A 15 -2.14 12.31 0.75
N VAL A 16 -3.10 11.73 1.46
CA VAL A 16 -3.94 10.63 0.96
C VAL A 16 -5.25 11.19 0.42
N ALA A 17 -5.45 11.04 -0.89
CA ALA A 17 -6.70 11.27 -1.59
C ALA A 17 -7.39 9.93 -1.85
N TYR A 18 -8.70 9.89 -1.58
CA TYR A 18 -9.52 8.71 -1.73
C TYR A 18 -10.90 9.13 -2.21
N GLU A 19 -11.26 8.70 -3.41
CA GLU A 19 -12.45 9.18 -4.11
C GLU A 19 -13.09 8.10 -4.97
N ARG A 20 -14.36 8.29 -5.35
CA ARG A 20 -15.05 7.38 -6.25
C ARG A 20 -14.57 7.60 -7.69
N ASN A 21 -14.19 6.52 -8.39
CA ASN A 21 -13.79 6.60 -9.78
C ASN A 21 -14.98 6.85 -10.72
N LEU A 22 -15.12 8.08 -11.21
CA LEU A 22 -16.16 8.45 -12.18
C LEU A 22 -15.66 8.46 -13.63
N GLU A 23 -14.35 8.46 -13.84
CA GLU A 23 -13.74 8.62 -15.16
C GLU A 23 -12.54 7.67 -15.35
N PRO A 24 -12.75 6.33 -15.44
CA PRO A 24 -11.66 5.36 -15.57
C PRO A 24 -10.66 5.67 -16.70
N ALA A 25 -11.15 6.14 -17.84
CA ALA A 25 -10.31 6.47 -19.00
C ALA A 25 -9.34 7.63 -18.71
N ALA A 26 -9.72 8.61 -17.88
CA ALA A 26 -8.85 9.72 -17.50
C ALA A 26 -7.67 9.25 -16.63
N LEU A 27 -7.83 8.11 -15.93
CA LEU A 27 -6.83 7.47 -15.08
C LEU A 27 -6.04 6.37 -15.81
N GLY A 28 -6.33 6.11 -17.08
CA GLY A 28 -5.73 5.00 -17.82
C GLY A 28 -6.19 3.62 -17.36
N CYS A 29 -7.33 3.54 -16.66
CA CYS A 29 -7.91 2.31 -16.13
C CYS A 29 -8.95 1.69 -17.08
N VAL A 30 -9.21 0.40 -16.90
CA VAL A 30 -10.28 -0.32 -17.60
C VAL A 30 -11.67 0.12 -17.11
N PRO A 31 -12.74 0.04 -17.92
CA PRO A 31 -14.08 0.47 -17.53
C PRO A 31 -14.61 -0.17 -16.23
N GLU A 32 -14.17 -1.38 -15.93
CA GLU A 32 -14.55 -2.18 -14.75
C GLU A 32 -14.09 -1.56 -13.42
N THR A 33 -13.19 -0.57 -13.43
CA THR A 33 -12.84 0.20 -12.23
C THR A 33 -13.84 1.31 -11.90
N ARG A 34 -14.88 1.53 -12.71
CA ARG A 34 -15.90 2.55 -12.45
C ARG A 34 -16.59 2.29 -11.12
N ASP A 35 -16.82 3.36 -10.37
CA ASP A 35 -17.41 3.41 -9.03
C ASP A 35 -16.57 2.79 -7.90
N PHE A 36 -15.49 2.07 -8.22
CA PHE A 36 -14.50 1.65 -7.22
C PHE A 36 -13.71 2.85 -6.70
N PRO A 37 -13.11 2.73 -5.50
CA PRO A 37 -12.26 3.81 -5.00
C PRO A 37 -10.98 3.97 -5.82
N VAL A 38 -10.54 5.21 -5.98
CA VAL A 38 -9.19 5.57 -6.39
C VAL A 38 -8.46 5.99 -5.13
N CYS A 39 -7.33 5.36 -4.83
CA CYS A 39 -6.46 5.76 -3.74
C CYS A 39 -5.16 6.34 -4.30
N THR A 40 -4.82 7.55 -3.89
CA THR A 40 -3.53 8.18 -4.19
C THR A 40 -2.90 8.67 -2.89
N ALA A 41 -1.65 8.31 -2.62
CA ALA A 41 -0.90 8.79 -1.46
C ALA A 41 0.39 9.47 -1.92
N ALA A 42 0.39 10.80 -1.93
CA ALA A 42 1.51 11.61 -2.41
C ALA A 42 2.45 11.99 -1.26
N VAL A 43 3.73 11.61 -1.38
CA VAL A 43 4.77 11.96 -0.40
C VAL A 43 5.28 13.38 -0.65
N GLN A 44 5.29 14.19 0.40
CA GLN A 44 5.81 15.55 0.40
C GLN A 44 6.92 15.64 1.45
N TYR A 45 8.17 15.56 0.98
CA TYR A 45 9.36 15.54 1.82
C TYR A 45 10.49 16.33 1.14
N PRO A 46 11.19 17.23 1.87
CA PRO A 46 12.03 18.25 1.24
C PRO A 46 13.41 17.77 0.82
N MET A 47 13.87 16.61 1.31
CA MET A 47 15.16 16.05 0.90
C MET A 47 15.10 15.56 -0.55
N ARG A 48 16.27 15.31 -1.16
CA ARG A 48 16.41 14.97 -2.58
C ARG A 48 17.36 13.80 -2.78
N GLY A 49 17.30 13.18 -3.96
CA GLY A 49 18.13 12.02 -4.28
C GLY A 49 17.87 10.87 -3.32
N TYR A 50 18.90 10.09 -3.00
CA TYR A 50 18.77 8.92 -2.13
C TYR A 50 18.23 9.22 -0.73
N ASP A 51 18.37 10.45 -0.23
CA ASP A 51 17.77 10.85 1.05
C ASP A 51 16.23 10.90 1.02
N ALA A 52 15.63 10.96 -0.17
CA ALA A 52 14.18 10.90 -0.39
C ALA A 52 13.74 9.60 -1.10
N LEU A 53 14.60 8.59 -1.16
CA LEU A 53 14.24 7.26 -1.64
C LEU A 53 13.36 6.57 -0.60
N MET A 54 12.14 6.24 -1.01
CA MET A 54 11.15 5.51 -0.21
C MET A 54 10.42 4.53 -1.13
N GLY A 55 9.59 3.66 -0.57
CA GLY A 55 8.67 2.84 -1.33
C GLY A 55 7.41 2.47 -0.55
N TRP A 56 6.37 2.14 -1.28
CA TRP A 56 5.10 1.66 -0.77
C TRP A 56 5.06 0.13 -0.84
N VAL A 57 4.73 -0.49 0.29
CA VAL A 57 4.34 -1.90 0.37
C VAL A 57 2.83 -1.95 0.59
N GLN A 58 2.12 -2.71 -0.23
CA GLN A 58 0.67 -2.87 -0.11
C GLN A 58 0.32 -4.34 0.08
N LEU A 59 -0.59 -4.60 1.01
CA LEU A 59 -1.21 -5.90 1.16
C LEU A 59 -2.73 -5.76 1.04
N VAL A 60 -3.36 -6.75 0.43
CA VAL A 60 -4.81 -6.77 0.19
C VAL A 60 -5.41 -8.03 0.76
N ARG A 61 -6.63 -7.91 1.27
CA ARG A 61 -7.49 -9.03 1.65
C ARG A 61 -8.82 -8.84 0.97
N SER A 62 -9.32 -9.91 0.38
CA SER A 62 -10.61 -9.91 -0.30
C SER A 62 -11.23 -11.30 -0.31
N ASP A 63 -12.55 -11.36 -0.33
CA ASP A 63 -13.30 -12.63 -0.28
C ASP A 63 -13.03 -13.56 -1.47
N ASP A 64 -12.46 -13.02 -2.55
CA ASP A 64 -12.06 -13.75 -3.76
C ASP A 64 -10.57 -14.10 -3.83
N ASN A 65 -9.81 -13.84 -2.76
CA ASN A 65 -8.40 -14.23 -2.66
C ASN A 65 -8.24 -15.73 -2.29
N ALA A 66 -7.01 -16.23 -2.22
CA ALA A 66 -6.76 -17.66 -1.99
C ALA A 66 -7.24 -18.15 -0.61
N SER A 67 -7.33 -17.24 0.35
CA SER A 67 -7.80 -17.49 1.72
C SER A 67 -9.32 -17.29 1.89
N GLY A 68 -10.04 -16.82 0.86
CA GLY A 68 -11.45 -16.47 0.99
C GLY A 68 -11.72 -15.29 1.93
N GLY A 69 -10.82 -14.31 1.96
CA GLY A 69 -10.97 -13.11 2.79
C GLY A 69 -10.44 -13.22 4.22
N GLU A 70 -9.74 -14.30 4.58
CA GLU A 70 -9.18 -14.48 5.92
C GLU A 70 -7.79 -13.81 6.08
N GLU A 71 -6.93 -13.94 5.07
CA GLU A 71 -5.53 -13.54 5.11
C GLU A 71 -5.22 -12.41 4.13
N PHE A 72 -4.24 -11.58 4.49
CA PHE A 72 -3.68 -10.56 3.61
C PHE A 72 -2.64 -11.18 2.67
N GLU A 73 -2.67 -10.78 1.41
CA GLU A 73 -1.71 -11.16 0.38
C GLU A 73 -0.97 -9.91 -0.10
N ILE A 74 0.27 -10.08 -0.57
CA ILE A 74 1.02 -8.98 -1.17
C ILE A 74 0.34 -8.52 -2.47
N ASP A 75 0.30 -7.21 -2.69
CA ASP A 75 -0.29 -6.62 -3.89
C ASP A 75 0.77 -5.86 -4.72
N PRO A 76 1.57 -6.58 -5.52
CA PRO A 76 2.56 -5.97 -6.39
C PRO A 76 1.90 -5.43 -7.67
N LEU A 77 2.65 -4.66 -8.46
CA LEU A 77 2.23 -4.30 -9.81
C LEU A 77 2.17 -5.55 -10.69
N ALA A 78 0.96 -6.06 -10.95
CA ALA A 78 0.71 -7.33 -11.63
C ALA A 78 1.47 -7.48 -12.97
N PHE A 79 1.63 -6.40 -13.73
CA PHE A 79 2.32 -6.42 -15.03
C PHE A 79 3.84 -6.66 -14.92
N LEU A 80 4.43 -6.47 -13.75
CA LEU A 80 5.85 -6.79 -13.51
C LEU A 80 6.08 -8.29 -13.23
N GLY A 81 5.01 -9.05 -12.96
CA GLY A 81 5.11 -10.45 -12.58
C GLY A 81 5.78 -10.63 -11.21
N ASP A 82 6.56 -11.70 -11.06
CA ASP A 82 7.27 -11.98 -9.81
C ASP A 82 8.58 -11.18 -9.74
N VAL A 83 8.59 -10.16 -8.88
CA VAL A 83 9.74 -9.29 -8.65
C VAL A 83 10.39 -9.58 -7.31
N PRO A 84 11.74 -9.51 -7.20
CA PRO A 84 12.45 -9.88 -5.97
C PRO A 84 12.43 -8.77 -4.89
N HIS A 85 11.36 -7.97 -4.81
CA HIS A 85 11.19 -6.92 -3.81
C HIS A 85 9.70 -6.71 -3.47
N PRO A 86 9.37 -6.17 -2.27
CA PRO A 86 7.98 -6.03 -1.80
C PRO A 86 7.29 -4.74 -2.25
N PHE A 87 8.00 -3.81 -2.87
CA PHE A 87 7.44 -2.49 -3.20
C PHE A 87 6.52 -2.53 -4.43
N CYS A 88 5.29 -2.04 -4.29
CA CYS A 88 4.41 -1.77 -5.44
C CYS A 88 4.74 -0.43 -6.10
N TRP A 89 5.25 0.53 -5.33
CA TRP A 89 5.77 1.81 -5.85
C TRP A 89 7.07 2.15 -5.12
N ILE A 90 8.16 2.45 -5.84
CA ILE A 90 9.45 2.82 -5.22
C ILE A 90 10.11 3.93 -6.03
N GLY A 91 10.74 4.88 -5.35
CA GLY A 91 11.40 6.01 -6.01
C GLY A 91 11.65 7.18 -5.08
N ILE A 92 11.94 8.34 -5.68
CA ILE A 92 12.15 9.58 -4.95
C ILE A 92 10.79 10.23 -4.70
N ASN A 93 10.40 10.41 -3.43
CA ASN A 93 9.05 10.88 -3.05
C ASN A 93 7.94 10.11 -3.80
N PRO A 94 7.88 8.77 -3.66
CA PRO A 94 7.01 7.94 -4.46
C PRO A 94 5.54 8.21 -4.13
N THR A 95 4.71 8.26 -5.15
CA THR A 95 3.26 8.31 -5.00
C THR A 95 2.69 6.91 -5.10
N LEU A 96 1.92 6.48 -4.11
CA LEU A 96 1.05 5.32 -4.27
C LEU A 96 -0.13 5.72 -5.16
N PHE A 97 -0.45 4.88 -6.13
CA PHE A 97 -1.69 4.94 -6.90
C PHE A 97 -2.26 3.53 -7.03
N ASP A 98 -3.54 3.37 -6.71
CA ASP A 98 -4.23 2.11 -6.89
C ASP A 98 -5.74 2.30 -7.12
N VAL A 99 -6.29 1.41 -7.96
CA VAL A 99 -7.70 1.38 -8.34
C VAL A 99 -8.13 -0.08 -8.56
N PRO A 100 -8.87 -0.69 -7.62
CA PRO A 100 -9.36 -2.04 -7.80
C PRO A 100 -10.43 -2.11 -8.89
N SER A 101 -10.60 -3.30 -9.45
CA SER A 101 -11.72 -3.64 -10.36
C SER A 101 -12.26 -5.02 -10.03
N ARG A 102 -13.55 -5.22 -10.28
CA ARG A 102 -14.20 -6.55 -10.26
C ARG A 102 -15.25 -6.63 -11.37
N SER A 103 -15.19 -7.72 -12.14
CA SER A 103 -16.17 -8.05 -13.17
C SER A 103 -16.31 -9.57 -13.29
N PRO A 104 -17.47 -10.15 -12.96
CA PRO A 104 -18.68 -9.48 -12.45
C PRO A 104 -18.51 -8.90 -11.04
N ARG A 105 -19.39 -7.96 -10.66
CA ARG A 105 -19.51 -7.52 -9.25
C ARG A 105 -20.22 -8.62 -8.45
N SER A 106 -19.67 -8.98 -7.31
CA SER A 106 -20.26 -9.91 -6.35
C SER A 106 -20.09 -9.34 -4.95
N ASP A 107 -20.98 -9.71 -4.04
CA ASP A 107 -20.90 -9.28 -2.63
C ASP A 107 -19.52 -9.64 -2.08
N MET A 108 -18.83 -8.64 -1.55
CA MET A 108 -17.49 -8.83 -0.99
C MET A 108 -17.07 -7.68 -0.09
N GLU A 109 -16.14 -7.98 0.80
CA GLU A 109 -15.28 -7.00 1.45
C GLU A 109 -13.90 -7.02 0.81
N TRP A 110 -13.36 -5.82 0.55
CA TRP A 110 -12.00 -5.66 0.06
C TRP A 110 -11.30 -4.60 0.89
N THR A 111 -10.12 -4.92 1.40
CA THR A 111 -9.30 -4.02 2.21
C THR A 111 -7.86 -4.07 1.75
N ALA A 112 -7.29 -2.91 1.48
CA ALA A 112 -5.85 -2.71 1.37
C ALA A 112 -5.29 -2.12 2.66
N ARG A 113 -4.05 -2.48 2.96
CA ARG A 113 -3.18 -1.82 3.94
C ARG A 113 -1.91 -1.41 3.23
N SER A 114 -1.65 -0.11 3.21
CA SER A 114 -0.56 0.51 2.46
C SER A 114 0.43 1.16 3.42
N TYR A 115 1.70 0.80 3.31
CA TYR A 115 2.76 1.24 4.21
C TYR A 115 3.85 1.99 3.45
N LEU A 116 4.16 3.21 3.90
CA LEU A 116 5.33 3.93 3.42
C LEU A 116 6.56 3.42 4.15
N CYS A 117 7.54 2.96 3.40
CA CYS A 117 8.71 2.29 3.91
C CYS A 117 9.99 2.89 3.32
N VAL A 118 11.11 2.68 4.02
CA VAL A 118 12.45 3.00 3.54
C VAL A 118 13.21 1.70 3.27
N PRO A 119 13.74 1.50 2.07
CA PRO A 119 14.70 0.44 1.82
C PRO A 119 16.04 0.79 2.46
N ASP A 120 16.67 -0.17 3.13
CA ASP A 120 18.03 -0.04 3.65
C ASP A 120 18.89 -1.24 3.27
N ASP A 121 20.20 -1.02 3.13
CA ASP A 121 21.18 -2.09 2.96
C ASP A 121 21.83 -2.34 4.32
N VAL A 122 21.46 -3.45 4.93
CA VAL A 122 22.05 -3.93 6.18
C VAL A 122 22.93 -5.08 5.78
N GLY A 123 24.27 -4.99 5.91
CA GLY A 123 25.25 -5.85 5.20
C GLY A 123 25.10 -7.39 5.18
N ASN A 124 24.06 -7.97 5.78
CA ASN A 124 23.54 -9.32 5.61
C ASN A 124 22.26 -9.44 4.73
N GLY A 125 21.79 -8.39 4.05
CA GLY A 125 20.60 -8.41 3.18
C GLY A 125 19.97 -7.04 2.96
N LEU A 126 18.78 -7.02 2.36
CA LEU A 126 18.00 -5.79 2.21
C LEU A 126 16.94 -5.71 3.31
N GLU A 127 16.66 -4.51 3.80
CA GLU A 127 15.68 -4.29 4.86
C GLU A 127 14.58 -3.34 4.38
N VAL A 128 13.34 -3.61 4.81
CA VAL A 128 12.19 -2.71 4.64
C VAL A 128 11.75 -2.18 5.99
N ARG A 129 12.01 -0.90 6.23
CA ARG A 129 11.60 -0.20 7.46
C ARG A 129 10.30 0.58 7.22
N ALA A 130 9.19 0.10 7.76
CA ALA A 130 7.92 0.83 7.71
C ALA A 130 7.97 2.10 8.57
N MET A 131 7.40 3.21 8.11
CA MET A 131 7.35 4.49 8.86
C MET A 131 5.94 4.85 9.28
N LEU A 132 4.96 4.56 8.43
CA LEU A 132 3.54 4.78 8.64
C LEU A 132 2.74 3.83 7.77
N GLY A 133 1.45 3.73 8.03
CA GLY A 133 0.53 2.97 7.20
C GLY A 133 -0.90 3.43 7.36
N PHE A 134 -1.73 3.06 6.40
CA PHE A 134 -3.16 3.27 6.45
C PHE A 134 -3.90 2.13 5.77
N SER A 135 -5.11 1.84 6.24
CA SER A 135 -6.05 0.95 5.57
C SER A 135 -7.03 1.74 4.74
N TRP A 136 -7.52 1.17 3.65
CA TRP A 136 -8.61 1.70 2.83
C TRP A 136 -9.30 0.55 2.12
N GLY A 137 -10.54 0.74 1.68
CA GLY A 137 -11.26 -0.39 1.10
C GLY A 137 -12.58 -0.04 0.46
N PHE A 138 -13.37 -1.06 0.21
CA PHE A 138 -14.76 -0.94 -0.19
C PHE A 138 -15.49 -2.23 0.15
N ARG A 139 -16.82 -2.16 0.15
CA ARG A 139 -17.71 -3.31 0.24
C ARG A 139 -18.72 -3.28 -0.89
N ILE A 140 -18.97 -4.43 -1.50
CA ILE A 140 -20.03 -4.63 -2.47
C ILE A 140 -21.20 -5.31 -1.75
N ASN A 141 -22.41 -4.75 -1.90
CA ASN A 141 -23.63 -5.43 -1.48
C ASN A 141 -24.70 -5.22 -2.56
N ASN A 142 -25.22 -6.30 -3.12
CA ASN A 142 -26.19 -6.24 -4.23
C ASN A 142 -25.70 -5.32 -5.37
N GLU A 143 -24.45 -5.49 -5.81
CA GLU A 143 -23.77 -4.69 -6.86
C GLU A 143 -23.43 -3.23 -6.50
N ASP A 144 -23.94 -2.71 -5.37
CA ASP A 144 -23.64 -1.37 -4.88
C ASP A 144 -22.30 -1.32 -4.15
N ILE A 145 -21.44 -0.39 -4.56
CA ILE A 145 -20.11 -0.18 -3.98
C ILE A 145 -20.17 0.89 -2.90
N ALA A 146 -20.07 0.46 -1.65
CA ALA A 146 -19.86 1.30 -0.48
C ALA A 146 -18.36 1.53 -0.27
N LEU A 147 -17.94 2.79 -0.22
CA LEU A 147 -16.54 3.16 -0.02
C LEU A 147 -16.18 3.16 1.48
N GLU A 148 -15.02 2.60 1.81
CA GLU A 148 -14.48 2.58 3.16
C GLU A 148 -13.24 3.48 3.23
N PRO A 149 -13.35 4.68 3.83
CA PRO A 149 -12.34 5.71 3.72
C PRO A 149 -11.05 5.33 4.45
N PRO A 150 -9.92 5.98 4.08
CA PRO A 150 -8.64 5.71 4.70
C PRO A 150 -8.64 5.93 6.21
N GLN A 151 -8.01 5.01 6.93
CA GLN A 151 -7.77 5.10 8.37
C GLN A 151 -6.29 4.85 8.67
N GLU A 152 -5.70 5.69 9.51
CA GLU A 152 -4.33 5.50 9.97
C GLU A 152 -4.20 4.18 10.73
N LEU A 153 -3.12 3.44 10.47
CA LEU A 153 -2.83 2.17 11.11
C LEU A 153 -1.74 2.34 12.17
N PRO A 154 -1.90 1.70 13.34
CA PRO A 154 -0.84 1.64 14.34
C PRO A 154 0.33 0.77 13.84
N ALA A 155 1.51 0.98 14.42
CA ALA A 155 2.70 0.17 14.14
C ALA A 155 2.47 -1.35 14.30
N SER A 156 1.59 -1.77 15.20
CA SER A 156 1.26 -3.19 15.39
C SER A 156 0.56 -3.83 14.18
N ALA A 157 -0.09 -3.04 13.33
CA ALA A 157 -0.74 -3.57 12.12
C ALA A 157 0.31 -4.06 11.10
N TRP A 158 1.50 -3.45 11.06
CA TRP A 158 2.61 -3.92 10.23
C TRP A 158 3.08 -5.31 10.66
N ASP A 159 3.11 -5.57 11.97
CA ASP A 159 3.56 -6.85 12.52
C ASP A 159 2.69 -8.04 12.09
N GLU A 160 1.41 -7.80 11.77
CA GLU A 160 0.47 -8.81 11.28
C GLU A 160 0.87 -9.37 9.90
N HIS A 161 1.71 -8.66 9.15
CA HIS A 161 2.08 -9.01 7.78
C HIS A 161 3.45 -9.67 7.65
N LEU A 162 4.22 -9.75 8.74
CA LEU A 162 5.62 -10.16 8.69
C LEU A 162 5.81 -11.60 8.22
N SER A 163 4.88 -12.51 8.53
CA SER A 163 4.95 -13.89 8.03
C SER A 163 4.84 -13.91 6.51
N VAL A 164 3.76 -13.31 5.97
CA VAL A 164 3.51 -13.24 4.52
C VAL A 164 4.69 -12.62 3.77
N LEU A 165 5.24 -11.52 4.31
CA LEU A 165 6.38 -10.82 3.73
C LEU A 165 7.67 -11.67 3.78
N SER A 166 7.97 -12.27 4.93
CA SER A 166 9.20 -13.05 5.12
C SER A 166 9.18 -14.38 4.35
N ASP A 167 8.00 -15.00 4.24
CA ASP A 167 7.82 -16.25 3.51
C ASP A 167 8.05 -16.05 2.00
N ARG A 168 7.55 -14.92 1.46
CA ARG A 168 7.71 -14.56 0.05
C ARG A 168 9.09 -13.99 -0.26
N TYR A 169 9.58 -13.05 0.54
CA TYR A 169 10.81 -12.30 0.29
C TYR A 169 11.93 -12.72 1.24
N ARG A 170 12.36 -13.98 1.15
CA ARG A 170 13.32 -14.60 2.08
C ARG A 170 14.70 -13.93 2.17
N GLY A 171 15.07 -13.13 1.18
CA GLY A 171 16.30 -12.33 1.18
C GLY A 171 16.16 -10.96 1.84
N TRP A 172 14.95 -10.61 2.30
CA TRP A 172 14.62 -9.33 2.90
C TRP A 172 14.32 -9.47 4.38
N GLN A 173 14.62 -8.42 5.13
CA GLN A 173 14.32 -8.28 6.54
C GLN A 173 13.17 -7.29 6.72
N PHE A 174 12.25 -7.64 7.62
CA PHE A 174 11.08 -6.83 7.95
C PHE A 174 11.05 -6.64 9.48
N PRO A 175 11.69 -5.59 10.00
CA PRO A 175 11.67 -5.28 11.43
C PRO A 175 10.25 -5.03 11.93
N ARG A 176 10.01 -5.36 13.20
CA ARG A 176 8.73 -5.12 13.86
C ARG A 176 8.49 -3.64 14.13
N GLY A 177 7.23 -3.24 14.03
CA GLY A 177 6.77 -1.87 14.26
C GLY A 177 7.22 -0.88 13.19
N TYR A 178 6.88 0.40 13.40
CA TYR A 178 7.41 1.48 12.60
C TYR A 178 8.81 1.87 13.11
N ALA A 179 9.72 2.08 12.17
CA ALA A 179 11.10 2.45 12.48
C ALA A 179 11.18 3.88 13.01
N ASP A 180 11.97 4.06 14.07
CA ASP A 180 12.42 5.38 14.49
C ASP A 180 13.58 5.82 13.59
N LEU A 181 13.29 6.70 12.63
CA LEU A 181 14.24 7.20 11.64
C LEU A 181 14.58 8.68 11.88
N ARG A 182 14.51 9.14 13.13
CA ARG A 182 14.98 10.49 13.51
C ARG A 182 16.47 10.68 13.31
#